data_AF-A0A7H0GV14-F1
#
_entry.id   AF-A0A7H0GV14-F1
#
_cell.length_a   1.000
_cell.length_b   1.000
_cell.length_c   1.000
_cell.angle_alpha   90.00
_cell.angle_beta   90.00
_cell.angle_gamma   90.00
#
_symmetry.space_group_name_H-M   'P 1'
#
loop_
_entity.id
_entity.type
_entity.pdbx_description
1 polymer ?
#
loop_
_entity_poly.entity_id
_entity_poly.type
_entity_poly.pdbx_seq_one_letter_code
_entity_poly.pdbx_strand_id
1 'polypeptide(L)'
;MKLPSLQRLVREAARVVRRFPLTLLCALILCAAGIYAQRLDDFEKNLPEWLFPLISASVLGLTLTLSVSLAGERYHWPRWLKLLTQAGAILLLAVWYTLCPPEPDLVWGLRLLLMLIGMHLLVAVSPYLLELRRQADTPGFWRYNETLFIRILTAGVYSGVLFVGCSLALVAVDNLFDVDIDNKVYPHLFTVLGTIFNTWFFLAGVPEDFEALEQEATYPKELKLFTQFVLLPLVVLYLVILYAYMARILGLWELPKGWVSTLILALAVAGIFALLLIHPIRDNAENTWIRTFARWFYWSLFPLLGLLVVAIGTRIRAYGITEERYLVLALAAWLTIITIYFLVRQGRGIIWIPASLAVVAFLSAGGPWGLFRWPSVASWPNCARLARSTSCCKMVSLIVLVSALPSCPRKQVSVSRLFLTSSLSVIIWMPCSPFLPLRSSRPIRCRANIWKGAIGSSNGCLT
;
A
#
# COMPACT_ATOMS: atom_id res chain seq x y z
N MET A 1 23.79 -26.99 17.24
CA MET A 1 22.43 -26.46 17.03
C MET A 1 21.54 -27.61 16.59
N LYS A 2 20.46 -27.94 17.33
CA LYS A 2 19.50 -28.97 16.90
C LYS A 2 18.63 -28.38 15.80
N LEU A 3 18.78 -28.86 14.56
CA LEU A 3 17.84 -28.50 13.49
C LEU A 3 16.42 -28.81 13.98
N PRO A 4 15.46 -27.87 13.86
CA PRO A 4 14.09 -28.16 14.21
C PRO A 4 13.66 -29.40 13.41
N SER A 5 13.15 -30.41 14.10
CA SER A 5 12.68 -31.62 13.43
C SER A 5 11.60 -31.23 12.43
N LEU A 6 11.55 -31.89 11.26
CA LEU A 6 10.47 -31.71 10.28
C LEU A 6 9.09 -31.83 10.94
N GLN A 7 8.98 -32.66 11.97
CA GLN A 7 7.78 -32.80 12.81
C GLN A 7 7.35 -31.48 13.48
N ARG A 8 8.29 -30.64 13.92
CA ARG A 8 7.98 -29.32 14.50
C ARG A 8 7.42 -28.38 13.44
N LEU A 9 8.02 -28.34 12.25
CA LEU A 9 7.53 -27.53 11.14
C LEU A 9 6.11 -27.94 10.73
N VAL A 10 5.86 -29.25 10.57
CA VAL A 10 4.52 -29.77 10.25
C VAL A 10 3.52 -29.44 11.35
N ARG A 11 3.89 -29.52 12.62
CA ARG A 11 3.01 -29.21 13.75
C ARG A 11 2.65 -27.72 13.80
N GLU A 12 3.61 -26.83 13.60
CA GLU A 12 3.35 -25.39 13.50
C GLU A 12 2.48 -25.07 12.28
N ALA A 13 2.77 -25.68 11.13
CA ALA A 13 1.96 -25.49 9.93
C ALA A 13 0.50 -25.94 10.14
N ALA A 14 0.29 -27.11 10.73
CA ALA A 14 -1.04 -27.61 11.06
C ALA A 14 -1.77 -26.72 12.09
N ARG A 15 -1.05 -26.07 13.01
CA ARG A 15 -1.64 -25.11 13.94
C ARG A 15 -2.21 -23.90 13.21
N VAL A 16 -1.45 -23.32 12.27
CA VAL A 16 -1.91 -22.16 11.47
C VAL A 16 -3.15 -22.50 10.67
N VAL A 17 -3.21 -23.69 10.05
CA VAL A 17 -4.40 -24.14 9.28
C VAL A 17 -5.63 -24.24 10.16
N ARG A 18 -5.49 -24.77 11.37
CA ARG A 18 -6.62 -24.89 12.32
C ARG A 18 -7.07 -23.54 12.85
N ARG A 19 -6.15 -22.58 13.01
CA ARG A 19 -6.41 -21.26 13.57
C ARG A 19 -7.00 -20.29 12.54
N PHE A 20 -6.49 -20.30 11.30
CA PHE A 20 -6.87 -19.35 10.25
C PHE A 20 -7.24 -20.02 8.91
N PRO A 21 -8.22 -20.95 8.87
CA PRO A 21 -8.53 -21.72 7.67
C PRO A 21 -9.00 -20.85 6.50
N LEU A 22 -9.86 -19.86 6.77
CA LEU A 22 -10.42 -18.99 5.74
C LEU A 22 -9.39 -18.01 5.17
N THR A 23 -8.48 -17.50 6.01
CA THR A 23 -7.39 -16.63 5.55
C THR A 23 -6.45 -17.37 4.62
N LEU A 24 -6.09 -18.62 4.94
CA LEU A 24 -5.29 -19.45 4.04
C LEU A 24 -6.06 -19.81 2.76
N LEU A 25 -7.37 -20.05 2.83
CA LEU A 25 -8.20 -20.27 1.64
C LEU A 25 -8.15 -19.05 0.70
N CYS A 26 -8.30 -17.84 1.24
CA CYS A 26 -8.15 -16.60 0.46
C CYS A 26 -6.75 -16.50 -0.16
N ALA A 27 -5.68 -16.89 0.55
CA ALA A 27 -4.32 -16.91 0.01
C ALA A 27 -4.17 -17.92 -1.14
N LEU A 28 -4.77 -19.10 -1.02
CA LEU A 28 -4.76 -20.13 -2.06
C LEU A 28 -5.54 -19.70 -3.31
N ILE A 29 -6.73 -19.12 -3.13
CA ILE A 29 -7.52 -18.58 -4.24
C ILE A 29 -6.76 -17.45 -4.93
N LEU A 30 -6.16 -16.53 -4.17
CA LEU A 30 -5.33 -15.46 -4.71
C LEU A 30 -4.14 -15.99 -5.50
N CYS A 31 -3.46 -17.02 -4.99
CA CYS A 31 -2.33 -17.67 -5.66
C CYS A 31 -2.78 -18.30 -6.99
N ALA A 32 -3.85 -19.10 -6.96
CA ALA A 32 -4.38 -19.77 -8.14
C ALA A 32 -4.85 -18.77 -9.21
N ALA A 33 -5.59 -17.74 -8.81
CA ALA A 33 -6.05 -16.68 -9.70
C ALA A 33 -4.87 -15.85 -10.26
N GLY A 34 -3.84 -15.58 -9.44
CA GLY A 34 -2.62 -14.88 -9.88
C GLY A 34 -1.81 -15.69 -10.91
N ILE A 35 -1.62 -16.98 -10.68
CA ILE A 35 -0.96 -17.88 -11.64
C ILE A 35 -1.78 -17.98 -12.94
N TYR A 36 -3.10 -18.06 -12.83
CA TYR A 36 -3.97 -18.07 -14.00
C TYR A 36 -3.88 -16.77 -14.80
N ALA A 37 -3.88 -15.61 -14.13
CA ALA A 37 -3.69 -14.30 -14.76
C ALA A 37 -2.36 -14.21 -15.53
N GLN A 38 -1.28 -14.75 -14.96
CA GLN A 38 0.04 -14.79 -15.61
C GLN A 38 0.09 -15.67 -16.86
N ARG A 39 -0.78 -16.68 -16.96
CA ARG A 39 -0.84 -17.57 -18.15
C ARG A 39 -1.60 -16.94 -19.31
N LEU A 40 -2.55 -16.05 -19.03
CA LEU A 40 -3.35 -15.36 -20.05
C LEU A 40 -2.54 -14.31 -20.82
N ASP A 41 -1.45 -13.82 -20.24
CA ASP A 41 -0.67 -12.67 -20.73
C ASP A 41 -0.07 -12.89 -22.14
N ASP A 42 0.01 -14.14 -22.61
CA ASP A 42 0.60 -14.51 -23.89
C ASP A 42 -0.37 -14.53 -25.09
N PHE A 43 -1.69 -14.70 -24.86
CA PHE A 43 -2.62 -15.02 -25.95
C PHE A 43 -3.90 -14.17 -26.00
N GLU A 44 -4.40 -13.64 -24.88
CA GLU A 44 -5.67 -12.91 -24.85
C GLU A 44 -5.50 -11.45 -24.41
N LYS A 45 -6.06 -10.52 -25.19
CA LYS A 45 -6.07 -9.09 -24.84
C LYS A 45 -7.11 -8.74 -23.78
N ASN A 46 -8.11 -9.60 -23.59
CA ASN A 46 -9.22 -9.37 -22.66
C ASN A 46 -9.09 -10.34 -21.50
N LEU A 47 -8.94 -9.80 -20.28
CA LEU A 47 -8.98 -10.61 -19.07
C LEU A 47 -10.40 -11.12 -18.86
N PRO A 48 -10.59 -12.37 -18.40
CA PRO A 48 -11.90 -12.88 -18.06
C PRO A 48 -12.58 -12.00 -17.01
N GLU A 49 -13.88 -11.76 -17.19
CA GLU A 49 -14.66 -10.83 -16.38
C GLU A 49 -14.64 -11.15 -14.87
N TRP A 50 -14.52 -12.43 -14.52
CA TRP A 50 -14.51 -12.91 -13.14
C TRP A 50 -13.15 -12.73 -12.45
N LEU A 51 -12.06 -12.52 -13.20
CA LEU A 51 -10.70 -12.64 -12.68
C LEU A 51 -10.32 -11.48 -11.75
N PHE A 52 -10.58 -10.23 -12.17
CA PHE A 52 -10.29 -9.07 -11.33
C PHE A 52 -11.17 -9.01 -10.06
N PRO A 53 -12.50 -9.24 -10.13
CA PRO A 53 -13.33 -9.39 -8.95
C PRO A 53 -12.82 -10.48 -7.99
N LEU A 54 -12.41 -11.64 -8.51
CA LEU A 54 -11.89 -12.74 -7.68
C LEU A 54 -10.59 -12.36 -6.98
N ILE A 55 -9.63 -11.77 -7.70
CA ILE A 55 -8.35 -11.35 -7.12
C ILE A 55 -8.58 -10.28 -6.06
N SER A 56 -9.36 -9.24 -6.36
CA SER A 56 -9.63 -8.16 -5.42
C SER A 56 -10.36 -8.65 -4.16
N ALA A 57 -11.37 -9.52 -4.31
CA ALA A 57 -12.08 -10.14 -3.19
C ALA A 57 -11.14 -11.03 -2.35
N SER A 58 -10.25 -11.79 -3.00
CA SER A 58 -9.31 -12.67 -2.30
C SER A 58 -8.30 -11.88 -1.47
N VAL A 59 -7.77 -10.77 -2.01
CA VAL A 59 -6.88 -9.87 -1.28
C VAL A 59 -7.59 -9.23 -0.08
N LEU A 60 -8.80 -8.69 -0.27
CA LEU A 60 -9.58 -8.15 0.84
C LEU A 60 -9.94 -9.23 1.86
N GLY A 61 -10.19 -10.44 1.39
CA GLY A 61 -10.48 -11.61 2.22
C GLY A 61 -9.33 -11.99 3.15
N LEU A 62 -8.08 -11.86 2.72
CA LEU A 62 -6.91 -12.09 3.58
C LEU A 62 -6.98 -11.26 4.87
N THR A 63 -7.24 -9.96 4.74
CA THR A 63 -7.22 -9.03 5.87
C THR A 63 -8.53 -9.07 6.66
N LEU A 64 -9.69 -9.17 5.99
CA LEU A 64 -10.99 -9.21 6.64
C LEU A 64 -11.17 -10.48 7.49
N THR A 65 -10.90 -11.66 6.93
CA THR A 65 -11.05 -12.94 7.66
C THR A 65 -10.06 -13.06 8.81
N LEU A 66 -8.85 -12.50 8.65
CA LEU A 66 -7.87 -12.42 9.72
C LEU A 66 -8.37 -11.51 10.85
N SER A 67 -8.84 -10.31 10.53
CA SER A 67 -9.37 -9.37 11.52
C SER A 67 -10.51 -9.97 12.34
N VAL A 68 -11.46 -10.65 11.70
CA VAL A 68 -12.57 -11.33 12.38
C VAL A 68 -12.07 -12.47 13.27
N SER A 69 -11.10 -13.26 12.79
CA SER A 69 -10.50 -14.35 13.57
C SER A 69 -9.83 -13.83 14.85
N LEU A 70 -9.03 -12.77 14.73
CA LEU A 70 -8.29 -12.19 15.86
C LEU A 70 -9.20 -11.51 16.87
N ALA A 71 -10.25 -10.80 16.41
CA ALA A 71 -11.29 -10.29 17.30
C ALA A 71 -11.99 -11.42 18.07
N GLY A 72 -12.36 -12.50 17.37
CA GLY A 72 -13.04 -13.64 17.99
C GLY A 72 -12.17 -14.40 18.99
N GLU A 73 -10.85 -14.41 18.82
CA GLU A 73 -9.90 -14.95 19.80
C GLU A 73 -9.80 -14.05 21.03
N ARG A 74 -9.54 -12.75 20.86
CA ARG A 74 -9.38 -11.81 21.98
C ARG A 74 -10.64 -11.67 22.83
N TYR A 75 -11.81 -11.58 22.20
CA TYR A 75 -13.09 -11.45 22.92
C TYR A 75 -13.70 -12.80 23.34
N HIS A 76 -12.98 -13.91 23.18
CA HIS A 76 -13.42 -15.24 23.60
C HIS A 76 -14.81 -15.62 23.08
N TRP A 77 -15.09 -15.31 21.81
CA TRP A 77 -16.41 -15.53 21.24
C TRP A 77 -16.81 -17.01 21.23
N PRO A 78 -18.07 -17.35 21.58
CA PRO A 78 -18.56 -18.71 21.45
C PRO A 78 -18.56 -19.15 19.98
N ARG A 79 -18.52 -20.47 19.75
CA ARG A 79 -18.38 -21.06 18.40
C ARG A 79 -19.42 -20.53 17.40
N TRP A 80 -20.66 -20.35 17.82
CA TRP A 80 -21.74 -19.85 16.95
C TRP A 80 -21.46 -18.42 16.47
N LEU A 81 -20.93 -17.54 17.33
CA LEU A 81 -20.64 -16.15 16.98
C LEU A 81 -19.41 -16.06 16.06
N LYS A 82 -18.41 -16.93 16.27
CA LYS A 82 -17.28 -17.09 15.33
C LYS A 82 -17.77 -17.52 13.95
N LEU A 83 -18.67 -18.52 13.87
CA LEU A 83 -19.24 -18.95 12.60
C LEU A 83 -20.08 -17.86 11.93
N LEU A 84 -20.93 -17.16 12.69
CA LEU A 84 -21.77 -16.07 12.18
C LEU A 84 -20.93 -14.93 11.60
N THR A 85 -19.88 -14.50 12.31
CA THR A 85 -19.01 -13.41 11.87
C THR A 85 -18.15 -13.79 10.67
N GLN A 86 -17.67 -15.04 10.60
CA GLN A 86 -16.98 -15.56 9.42
C GLN A 86 -17.93 -15.68 8.21
N ALA A 87 -19.16 -16.16 8.41
CA ALA A 87 -20.19 -16.16 7.36
C ALA A 87 -20.52 -14.74 6.88
N GLY A 88 -20.60 -13.78 7.81
CA GLY A 88 -20.73 -12.35 7.48
C GLY A 88 -19.55 -11.82 6.67
N ALA A 89 -18.32 -12.18 7.00
CA ALA A 89 -17.14 -11.82 6.22
C ALA A 89 -17.21 -12.38 4.80
N ILE A 90 -17.56 -13.66 4.64
CA ILE A 90 -17.73 -14.29 3.32
C ILE A 90 -18.84 -13.59 2.52
N LEU A 91 -19.96 -13.26 3.16
CA LEU A 91 -21.06 -12.52 2.52
C LEU A 91 -20.60 -11.15 2.03
N LEU A 92 -19.83 -10.40 2.84
CA LEU A 92 -19.28 -9.10 2.43
C LEU A 92 -18.32 -9.23 1.25
N LEU A 93 -17.50 -10.29 1.21
CA LEU A 93 -16.62 -10.57 0.06
C LEU A 93 -17.41 -10.96 -1.18
N ALA A 94 -18.50 -11.71 -1.03
CA ALA A 94 -19.40 -12.05 -2.13
C ALA A 94 -20.11 -10.81 -2.68
N VAL A 95 -20.57 -9.91 -1.80
CA VAL A 95 -21.14 -8.61 -2.20
C VAL A 95 -20.08 -7.75 -2.90
N TRP A 96 -18.84 -7.71 -2.40
CA TRP A 96 -17.75 -7.01 -3.09
C TRP A 96 -17.52 -7.60 -4.50
N TYR A 97 -17.47 -8.93 -4.61
CA TYR A 97 -17.27 -9.62 -5.87
C TYR A 97 -18.35 -9.29 -6.89
N THR A 98 -19.63 -9.24 -6.49
CA THR A 98 -20.74 -8.93 -7.42
C THR A 98 -20.80 -7.46 -7.82
N LEU A 99 -20.32 -6.55 -6.98
CA LEU A 99 -20.28 -5.11 -7.29
C LEU A 99 -19.04 -4.72 -8.10
N CYS A 100 -17.96 -5.49 -8.01
CA CYS A 100 -16.70 -5.18 -8.66
C CYS A 100 -16.81 -5.36 -10.19
N PRO A 101 -16.45 -4.34 -10.99
CA PRO A 101 -16.51 -4.43 -12.43
C PRO A 101 -15.39 -5.36 -12.95
N PRO A 102 -15.61 -6.00 -14.11
CA PRO A 102 -14.61 -6.85 -14.73
C PRO A 102 -13.35 -6.08 -15.16
N GLU A 103 -13.54 -4.85 -15.65
CA GLU A 103 -12.46 -3.94 -16.02
C GLU A 103 -12.45 -2.73 -15.07
N PRO A 104 -11.49 -2.67 -14.12
CA PRO A 104 -11.42 -1.55 -13.19
C PRO A 104 -10.92 -0.29 -13.89
N ASP A 105 -11.66 0.80 -13.74
CA ASP A 105 -11.17 2.14 -13.98
C ASP A 105 -10.30 2.62 -12.80
N LEU A 106 -9.68 3.80 -12.95
CA LEU A 106 -8.88 4.42 -11.89
C LEU A 106 -9.66 4.55 -10.58
N VAL A 107 -10.95 4.82 -10.70
CA VAL A 107 -11.91 5.05 -9.63
C VAL A 107 -12.08 3.79 -8.78
N TRP A 108 -12.31 2.64 -9.42
CA TRP A 108 -12.34 1.35 -8.74
C TRP A 108 -10.98 0.92 -8.19
N GLY A 109 -9.88 1.25 -8.88
CA GLY A 109 -8.53 1.04 -8.35
C GLY A 109 -8.29 1.80 -7.04
N LEU A 110 -8.68 3.07 -6.98
CA LEU A 110 -8.62 3.88 -5.75
C LEU A 110 -9.56 3.36 -4.67
N ARG A 111 -10.75 2.88 -5.02
CA ARG A 111 -11.68 2.24 -4.08
C ARG A 111 -11.06 1.01 -3.43
N LEU A 112 -10.49 0.12 -4.24
CA LEU A 112 -9.80 -1.07 -3.76
C LEU A 112 -8.63 -0.69 -2.86
N LEU A 113 -7.81 0.30 -3.25
CA LEU A 113 -6.70 0.79 -2.43
C LEU A 113 -7.17 1.30 -1.05
N LEU A 114 -8.21 2.14 -1.00
CA LEU A 114 -8.77 2.63 0.25
C LEU A 114 -9.33 1.50 1.12
N MET A 115 -9.99 0.52 0.49
CA MET A 115 -10.52 -0.63 1.19
C MET A 115 -9.39 -1.49 1.76
N LEU A 116 -8.30 -1.68 1.01
CA LEU A 116 -7.11 -2.38 1.51
C LEU A 116 -6.50 -1.64 2.70
N ILE A 117 -6.27 -0.33 2.60
CA ILE A 117 -5.75 0.47 3.71
C ILE A 117 -6.66 0.34 4.95
N GLY A 118 -7.97 0.50 4.76
CA GLY A 118 -8.96 0.35 5.83
C GLY A 118 -8.92 -1.03 6.49
N MET A 119 -8.86 -2.11 5.70
CA MET A 119 -8.80 -3.48 6.21
C MET A 119 -7.48 -3.81 6.91
N HIS A 120 -6.34 -3.29 6.43
CA HIS A 120 -5.05 -3.44 7.12
C HIS A 120 -5.08 -2.75 8.49
N LEU A 121 -5.62 -1.53 8.56
CA LEU A 121 -5.82 -0.82 9.83
C LEU A 121 -6.85 -1.52 10.72
N LEU A 122 -7.84 -2.19 10.14
CA LEU A 122 -8.81 -2.99 10.88
C LEU A 122 -8.14 -4.20 11.55
N VAL A 123 -7.18 -4.88 10.91
CA VAL A 123 -6.37 -5.94 11.55
C VAL A 123 -5.60 -5.40 12.76
N ALA A 124 -5.06 -4.18 12.66
CA ALA A 124 -4.33 -3.51 13.75
C ALA A 124 -5.22 -3.18 14.96
N VAL A 125 -6.49 -2.83 14.73
CA VAL A 125 -7.40 -2.30 15.77
C VAL A 125 -8.41 -3.33 16.28
N SER A 126 -8.83 -4.29 15.46
CA SER A 126 -9.97 -5.16 15.74
C SER A 126 -9.94 -5.89 17.10
N PRO A 127 -8.81 -6.44 17.59
CA PRO A 127 -8.77 -7.06 18.92
C PRO A 127 -8.87 -6.06 20.07
N TYR A 128 -8.63 -4.77 19.81
CA TYR A 128 -8.58 -3.71 20.81
C TYR A 128 -9.69 -2.65 20.64
N LEU A 129 -10.75 -2.97 19.89
CA LEU A 129 -11.88 -2.06 19.62
C LEU A 129 -12.70 -1.74 20.88
N LEU A 130 -12.82 -2.66 21.83
CA LEU A 130 -13.57 -2.39 23.07
C LEU A 130 -12.80 -1.46 24.01
N GLU A 131 -11.47 -1.49 23.94
CA GLU A 131 -10.55 -0.66 24.69
C GLU A 131 -10.56 0.81 24.24
N LEU A 132 -11.16 1.14 23.08
CA LEU A 132 -11.38 2.53 22.66
C LEU A 132 -12.16 3.36 23.70
N ARG A 133 -12.97 2.70 24.54
CA ARG A 133 -13.74 3.34 25.62
C ARG A 133 -12.88 3.70 26.83
N ARG A 134 -11.68 3.12 26.96
CA ARG A 134 -10.77 3.40 28.08
C ARG A 134 -10.05 4.73 27.86
N GLN A 135 -9.79 5.44 28.96
CA GLN A 135 -9.09 6.72 28.94
C GLN A 135 -7.56 6.57 28.91
N ALA A 136 -7.03 5.39 29.26
CA ALA A 136 -5.61 5.09 29.31
C ALA A 136 -5.20 4.17 28.15
N ASP A 137 -3.98 4.36 27.65
CA ASP A 137 -3.38 3.49 26.64
C ASP A 137 -3.12 2.10 27.23
N THR A 138 -3.45 1.05 26.49
CA THR A 138 -3.12 -0.33 26.87
C THR A 138 -1.75 -0.71 26.32
N PRO A 139 -0.81 -1.17 27.17
CA PRO A 139 0.48 -1.69 26.70
C PRO A 139 0.31 -2.82 25.67
N GLY A 140 -0.74 -3.64 25.82
CA GLY A 140 -1.05 -4.74 24.90
C GLY A 140 -1.29 -4.29 23.45
N PHE A 141 -1.97 -3.16 23.23
CA PHE A 141 -2.24 -2.68 21.87
C PHE A 141 -0.95 -2.39 21.10
N TRP A 142 0.00 -1.72 21.76
CA TRP A 142 1.28 -1.39 21.16
C TRP A 142 2.09 -2.65 20.87
N ARG A 143 2.22 -3.57 21.85
CA ARG A 143 2.98 -4.82 21.70
C ARG A 143 2.40 -5.76 20.64
N TYR A 144 1.07 -5.83 20.55
CA TYR A 144 0.37 -6.56 19.49
C TYR A 144 0.77 -6.01 18.11
N ASN A 145 0.65 -4.70 17.90
CA ASN A 145 0.97 -4.07 16.62
C ASN A 145 2.46 -4.12 16.29
N GLU A 146 3.34 -3.97 17.29
CA GLU A 146 4.77 -4.18 17.14
C GLU A 146 5.05 -5.61 16.64
N THR A 147 4.46 -6.62 17.27
CA THR A 147 4.64 -8.02 16.88
C THR A 147 4.20 -8.22 15.44
N LEU A 148 3.01 -7.74 15.06
CA LEU A 148 2.52 -7.83 13.68
C LEU A 148 3.45 -7.11 12.69
N PHE A 149 3.94 -5.93 13.06
CA PHE A 149 4.85 -5.14 12.23
C PHE A 149 6.18 -5.85 11.98
N ILE A 150 6.81 -6.40 13.02
CA ILE A 150 8.05 -7.18 12.86
C ILE A 150 7.78 -8.48 12.09
N ARG A 151 6.61 -9.11 12.28
CA ARG A 151 6.22 -10.32 11.55
C ARG A 151 6.01 -10.08 10.07
N ILE A 152 5.35 -9.00 9.67
CA ILE A 152 5.18 -8.70 8.23
C ILE A 152 6.51 -8.38 7.56
N LEU A 153 7.41 -7.65 8.24
CA LEU A 153 8.76 -7.37 7.74
C LEU A 153 9.60 -8.64 7.58
N THR A 154 9.63 -9.48 8.62
CA THR A 154 10.39 -10.74 8.58
C THR A 154 9.81 -11.74 7.58
N ALA A 155 8.48 -11.82 7.44
CA ALA A 155 7.82 -12.61 6.40
C ALA A 155 8.24 -12.15 4.99
N GLY A 156 8.23 -10.83 4.76
CA GLY A 156 8.70 -10.21 3.52
C GLY A 156 10.14 -10.60 3.21
N VAL A 157 11.07 -10.35 4.14
CA VAL A 157 12.49 -10.68 3.98
C VAL A 157 12.70 -12.17 3.70
N TYR A 158 12.09 -13.07 4.47
CA TYR A 158 12.26 -14.51 4.23
C TYR A 158 11.66 -14.96 2.90
N SER A 159 10.49 -14.46 2.52
CA SER A 159 9.89 -14.76 1.21
C SER A 159 10.75 -14.23 0.05
N GLY A 160 11.34 -13.04 0.20
CA GLY A 160 12.24 -12.45 -0.79
C GLY A 160 13.56 -13.20 -0.92
N VAL A 161 14.20 -13.56 0.20
CA VAL A 161 15.43 -14.38 0.18
C VAL A 161 15.15 -15.75 -0.43
N LEU A 162 14.03 -16.38 -0.09
CA LEU A 162 13.63 -17.67 -0.66
C LEU A 162 13.38 -17.55 -2.18
N PHE A 163 12.73 -16.47 -2.63
CA PHE A 163 12.51 -16.21 -4.05
C PHE A 163 13.82 -16.03 -4.80
N VAL A 164 14.74 -15.20 -4.29
CA VAL A 164 16.06 -14.97 -4.90
C VAL A 164 16.86 -16.28 -4.92
N GLY A 165 16.91 -17.01 -3.81
CA GLY A 165 17.64 -18.28 -3.71
C GLY A 165 17.12 -19.34 -4.68
N CYS A 166 15.79 -19.53 -4.75
CA CYS A 166 15.17 -20.46 -5.69
C CYS A 166 15.35 -20.01 -7.15
N SER A 167 15.24 -18.71 -7.44
CA SER A 167 15.45 -18.18 -8.78
C SER A 167 16.89 -18.39 -9.26
N LEU A 168 17.88 -18.13 -8.40
CA LEU A 168 19.29 -18.40 -8.71
C LEU A 168 19.55 -19.90 -8.91
N ALA A 169 18.91 -20.76 -8.12
CA ALA A 169 19.00 -22.21 -8.31
C ALA A 169 18.42 -22.64 -9.67
N LEU A 170 17.29 -22.07 -10.10
CA LEU A 170 16.72 -22.34 -11.43
C LEU A 170 17.67 -21.89 -12.55
N VAL A 171 18.24 -20.68 -12.44
CA VAL A 171 19.27 -20.20 -13.40
C VAL A 171 20.48 -21.13 -13.46
N ALA A 172 20.95 -21.61 -12.30
CA ALA A 172 22.06 -22.56 -12.25
C ALA A 172 21.70 -23.88 -12.93
N VAL A 173 20.47 -24.38 -12.75
CA VAL A 173 20.01 -25.62 -13.41
C VAL A 173 19.93 -25.45 -14.92
N ASP A 174 19.33 -24.34 -15.38
CA ASP A 174 19.21 -23.96 -16.78
C ASP A 174 20.58 -23.95 -17.49
N ASN A 175 21.58 -23.32 -16.86
CA ASN A 175 22.92 -23.18 -17.45
C ASN A 175 23.82 -24.42 -17.28
N LEU A 176 23.72 -25.15 -16.16
CA LEU A 176 24.61 -26.28 -15.87
C LEU A 176 24.15 -27.59 -16.50
N PHE A 177 22.84 -27.79 -16.62
CA PHE A 177 22.25 -29.00 -17.18
C PHE A 177 21.66 -28.79 -18.57
N ASP A 178 21.79 -27.59 -19.16
CA ASP A 178 21.24 -27.21 -20.47
C ASP A 178 19.74 -27.51 -20.58
N VAL A 179 19.02 -27.27 -19.48
CA VAL A 179 17.57 -27.48 -19.38
C VAL A 179 16.89 -26.15 -19.69
N ASP A 180 16.18 -26.04 -20.82
CA ASP A 180 15.44 -24.81 -21.18
C ASP A 180 14.27 -24.57 -20.21
N ILE A 181 14.48 -23.74 -19.19
CA ILE A 181 13.45 -23.40 -18.20
C ILE A 181 12.61 -22.22 -18.70
N ASP A 182 11.30 -22.43 -18.85
CA ASP A 182 10.36 -21.37 -19.23
C ASP A 182 10.42 -20.19 -18.25
N ASN A 183 10.57 -18.97 -18.78
CA ASN A 183 10.56 -17.71 -18.04
C ASN A 183 9.30 -17.49 -17.19
N LYS A 184 8.20 -18.21 -17.45
CA LYS A 184 6.97 -18.18 -16.62
C LYS A 184 7.15 -18.80 -15.23
N VAL A 185 8.14 -19.66 -15.04
CA VAL A 185 8.39 -20.29 -13.74
C VAL A 185 8.74 -19.23 -12.68
N TYR A 186 9.47 -18.18 -13.04
CA TYR A 186 9.86 -17.10 -12.12
C TYR A 186 8.65 -16.32 -11.54
N PRO A 187 7.72 -15.77 -12.34
CA PRO A 187 6.54 -15.10 -11.80
C PRO A 187 5.60 -16.06 -11.05
N HIS A 188 5.50 -17.33 -11.46
CA HIS A 188 4.75 -18.34 -10.70
C HIS A 188 5.37 -18.59 -9.31
N LEU A 189 6.69 -18.77 -9.26
CA LEU A 189 7.44 -18.91 -8.02
C LEU A 189 7.25 -17.69 -7.12
N PHE A 190 7.34 -16.48 -7.68
CA PHE A 190 7.09 -15.25 -6.96
C PHE A 190 5.67 -15.22 -6.37
N THR A 191 4.64 -15.57 -7.15
CA THR A 191 3.26 -15.59 -6.66
C THR A 191 3.05 -16.61 -5.55
N VAL A 192 3.59 -17.84 -5.68
CA VAL A 192 3.48 -18.87 -4.64
C VAL A 192 4.16 -18.41 -3.35
N LEU A 193 5.37 -17.86 -3.43
CA LEU A 193 6.12 -17.42 -2.26
C LEU A 193 5.52 -16.18 -1.61
N GLY A 194 5.07 -15.22 -2.41
CA GLY A 194 4.49 -13.97 -1.95
C GLY A 194 3.08 -14.11 -1.40
N THR A 195 2.31 -15.11 -1.83
CA THR A 195 0.95 -15.34 -1.31
C THR A 195 0.94 -16.44 -0.25
N ILE A 196 1.27 -17.68 -0.61
CA ILE A 196 1.12 -18.84 0.28
C ILE A 196 2.17 -18.80 1.37
N PHE A 197 3.46 -18.82 1.00
CA PHE A 197 4.54 -18.90 1.99
C PHE A 197 4.57 -17.68 2.91
N ASN A 198 4.49 -16.46 2.34
CA ASN A 198 4.48 -15.22 3.11
C ASN A 198 3.31 -15.18 4.11
N THR A 199 2.07 -15.47 3.66
CA THR A 199 0.89 -15.48 4.55
C THR A 199 1.06 -16.53 5.64
N TRP A 200 1.52 -17.74 5.30
CA TRP A 200 1.69 -18.80 6.29
C TRP A 200 2.73 -18.43 7.35
N PHE A 201 3.87 -17.89 6.92
CA PHE A 201 4.94 -17.46 7.81
C PHE A 201 4.49 -16.30 8.72
N PHE A 202 3.77 -15.33 8.15
CA PHE A 202 3.20 -14.22 8.91
C PHE A 202 2.20 -14.72 9.97
N LEU A 203 1.24 -15.56 9.58
CA LEU A 203 0.21 -16.08 10.47
C LEU A 203 0.77 -16.98 11.59
N ALA A 204 1.84 -17.73 11.33
CA ALA A 204 2.54 -18.50 12.35
C ALA A 204 3.15 -17.63 13.47
N GLY A 205 3.36 -16.35 13.19
CA GLY A 205 3.94 -15.38 14.11
C GLY A 205 2.94 -14.52 14.87
N VAL A 206 1.65 -14.62 14.57
CA VAL A 206 0.59 -13.81 15.19
C VAL A 206 0.37 -14.26 16.62
N PRO A 207 0.37 -13.35 17.62
CA PRO A 207 0.31 -13.72 19.03
C PRO A 207 -0.97 -14.49 19.38
N GLU A 208 -0.84 -15.53 20.20
CA GLU A 208 -1.96 -16.37 20.70
C GLU A 208 -2.45 -15.90 22.08
N ASP A 209 -1.50 -15.52 22.94
CA ASP A 209 -1.77 -15.09 24.32
C ASP A 209 -1.83 -13.57 24.39
N PHE A 210 -3.05 -13.04 24.39
CA PHE A 210 -3.28 -11.61 24.53
C PHE A 210 -3.12 -11.11 25.98
N GLU A 211 -3.15 -11.98 26.99
CA GLU A 211 -2.93 -11.59 28.39
C GLU A 211 -1.44 -11.34 28.64
N ALA A 212 -0.57 -12.18 28.10
CA ALA A 212 0.88 -11.98 28.13
C ALA A 212 1.33 -10.67 27.46
N LEU A 213 0.55 -10.15 26.51
CA LEU A 213 0.80 -8.85 25.87
C LEU A 213 0.49 -7.66 26.78
N GLU A 214 -0.40 -7.81 27.76
CA GLU A 214 -0.74 -6.72 28.69
C GLU A 214 0.32 -6.54 29.79
N GLN A 215 1.20 -7.52 29.97
CA GLN A 215 2.27 -7.46 30.96
C GLN A 215 3.40 -6.51 30.51
N GLU A 216 4.08 -5.89 31.47
CA GLU A 216 5.27 -5.09 31.21
C GLU A 216 6.38 -5.97 30.61
N ALA A 217 6.93 -5.55 29.48
CA ALA A 217 8.02 -6.24 28.81
C ALA A 217 9.09 -5.27 28.35
N THR A 218 10.31 -5.78 28.24
CA THR A 218 11.46 -5.00 27.78
C THR A 218 11.30 -4.64 26.30
N TYR A 219 11.43 -3.36 25.99
CA TYR A 219 11.41 -2.84 24.64
C TYR A 219 12.59 -3.40 23.80
N PRO A 220 12.38 -3.88 22.56
CA PRO A 220 13.45 -4.47 21.78
C PRO A 220 14.49 -3.43 21.36
N LYS A 221 15.77 -3.80 21.52
CA LYS A 221 16.90 -2.88 21.32
C LYS A 221 17.01 -2.43 19.86
N GLU A 222 16.68 -3.31 18.93
CA GLU A 222 16.76 -3.07 17.49
C GLU A 222 15.77 -1.99 17.05
N LEU A 223 14.52 -2.09 17.52
CA LEU A 223 13.50 -1.08 17.23
C LEU A 223 13.86 0.27 17.86
N LYS A 224 14.52 0.25 19.02
CA LYS A 224 14.92 1.47 19.75
C LYS A 224 15.98 2.21 18.96
N LEU A 225 16.99 1.46 18.50
CA LEU A 225 18.08 2.02 17.70
C LEU A 225 17.54 2.60 16.38
N PHE A 226 16.69 1.85 15.67
CA PHE A 226 16.11 2.29 14.40
C PHE A 226 15.27 3.57 14.57
N THR A 227 14.37 3.58 15.56
CA THR A 227 13.47 4.73 15.76
C THR A 227 14.22 5.97 16.23
N GLN A 228 15.13 5.82 17.18
CA GLN A 228 15.85 6.93 17.79
C GLN A 228 16.91 7.55 16.88
N PHE A 229 17.66 6.74 16.14
CA PHE A 229 18.83 7.21 15.39
C PHE A 229 18.64 7.27 13.88
N VAL A 230 17.61 6.61 13.33
CA VAL A 230 17.33 6.66 11.88
C VAL A 230 16.04 7.43 11.62
N LEU A 231 14.93 6.99 12.21
CA LEU A 231 13.61 7.52 11.88
C LEU A 231 13.40 8.95 12.41
N LEU A 232 13.68 9.20 13.69
CA LEU A 232 13.51 10.53 14.29
C LEU A 232 14.38 11.62 13.63
N PRO A 233 15.71 11.41 13.42
CA PRO A 233 16.53 12.40 12.73
C PRO A 233 16.04 12.69 11.30
N LEU A 234 15.55 11.67 10.60
CA LEU A 234 14.98 11.84 9.27
C LEU A 234 13.73 12.73 9.30
N VAL A 235 12.82 12.50 10.26
CA VAL A 235 11.63 13.36 10.44
C VAL A 235 12.03 14.80 10.74
N VAL A 236 13.03 15.01 11.61
CA VAL A 236 13.55 16.36 11.91
C VAL A 236 14.15 17.02 10.67
N LEU A 237 14.94 16.30 9.89
CA LEU A 237 15.52 16.80 8.64
C LEU A 237 14.43 17.27 7.66
N TYR A 238 13.40 16.45 7.43
CA TYR A 238 12.30 16.82 6.54
C TYR A 238 11.46 17.97 7.09
N LEU A 239 11.29 18.05 8.41
CA LEU A 239 10.64 19.19 9.07
C LEU A 239 11.42 20.47 8.79
N VAL A 240 12.75 20.47 8.95
CA VAL A 240 13.60 21.64 8.64
C VAL A 240 13.46 22.05 7.18
N ILE A 241 13.50 21.10 6.24
CA ILE A 241 13.33 21.37 4.80
C ILE A 241 11.95 22.01 4.53
N LEU A 242 10.89 21.46 5.11
CA LEU A 242 9.53 21.98 4.92
C LEU A 242 9.32 23.35 5.54
N TYR A 243 9.94 23.64 6.68
CA TYR A 243 9.91 24.97 7.29
C TYR A 243 10.70 25.99 6.49
N ALA A 244 11.88 25.65 5.98
CA ALA A 244 12.62 26.50 5.05
C ALA A 244 11.81 26.79 3.79
N TYR A 245 11.10 25.77 3.27
CA TYR A 245 10.21 25.93 2.15
C TYR A 245 9.00 26.80 2.47
N MET A 246 8.37 26.62 3.63
CA MET A 246 7.27 27.47 4.11
C MET A 246 7.71 28.93 4.23
N ALA A 247 8.90 29.20 4.76
CA ALA A 247 9.47 30.55 4.82
C ALA A 247 9.67 31.15 3.42
N ARG A 248 10.14 30.35 2.44
CA ARG A 248 10.23 30.77 1.05
C ARG A 248 8.87 31.15 0.46
N ILE A 249 7.81 30.40 0.75
CA ILE A 249 6.45 30.70 0.28
C ILE A 249 5.97 32.03 0.87
N LEU A 250 6.19 32.24 2.17
CA LEU A 250 5.79 33.48 2.84
C LEU A 250 6.57 34.70 2.34
N GLY A 251 7.84 34.53 1.97
CA GLY A 251 8.67 35.61 1.42
C GLY A 251 8.34 35.96 -0.04
N LEU A 252 8.13 34.95 -0.89
CA LEU A 252 7.85 35.14 -2.32
C LEU A 252 6.36 35.38 -2.62
N TRP A 253 5.47 35.05 -1.68
CA TRP A 253 4.01 35.04 -1.88
C TRP A 253 3.53 34.17 -3.06
N GLU A 254 4.39 33.30 -3.56
CA GLU A 254 4.11 32.38 -4.66
C GLU A 254 4.05 30.95 -4.14
N LEU A 255 2.88 30.33 -4.29
CA LEU A 255 2.69 28.92 -3.95
C LEU A 255 3.27 28.04 -5.07
N PRO A 256 4.39 27.31 -4.85
CA PRO A 256 5.05 26.62 -5.94
C PRO A 256 4.39 25.27 -6.23
N LYS A 257 4.93 24.56 -7.24
CA LYS A 257 4.39 23.34 -7.86
C LYS A 257 3.88 22.30 -6.84
N GLY A 258 2.87 21.52 -7.22
CA GLY A 258 2.04 20.62 -6.38
C GLY A 258 2.72 19.48 -5.60
N TRP A 259 4.02 19.54 -5.36
CA TRP A 259 4.78 18.61 -4.51
C TRP A 259 4.61 18.90 -3.02
N VAL A 260 4.23 20.13 -2.66
CA VAL A 260 4.12 20.60 -1.27
C VAL A 260 3.16 19.72 -0.46
N SER A 261 1.98 19.44 -1.00
CA SER A 261 0.97 18.63 -0.32
C SER A 261 1.46 17.23 -0.03
N THR A 262 2.10 16.57 -1.00
CA THR A 262 2.66 15.22 -0.84
C THR A 262 3.75 15.18 0.22
N LEU A 263 4.64 16.18 0.26
CA LEU A 263 5.71 16.25 1.26
C LEU A 263 5.17 16.45 2.68
N ILE A 264 4.16 17.32 2.85
CA ILE A 264 3.53 17.54 4.16
C ILE A 264 2.80 16.28 4.63
N LEU A 265 2.05 15.61 3.73
CA LEU A 265 1.39 14.34 4.05
C LEU A 265 2.40 13.25 4.42
N ALA A 266 3.49 13.11 3.65
CA ALA A 266 4.55 12.14 3.92
C ALA A 266 5.23 12.41 5.27
N LEU A 267 5.55 13.67 5.58
CA LEU A 267 6.08 14.07 6.89
C LEU A 267 5.11 13.72 8.02
N ALA A 268 3.82 14.05 7.85
CA ALA A 268 2.80 13.78 8.86
C ALA A 268 2.67 12.29 9.16
N VAL A 269 2.58 11.46 8.11
CA VAL A 269 2.51 9.99 8.25
C VAL A 269 3.78 9.45 8.89
N ALA A 270 4.96 9.84 8.40
CA ALA A 270 6.23 9.35 8.94
C ALA A 270 6.44 9.76 10.41
N GLY A 271 6.08 10.99 10.77
CA GLY A 271 6.22 11.48 12.14
C GLY A 271 5.20 10.85 13.10
N ILE A 272 3.94 10.71 12.71
CA ILE A 272 2.94 9.98 13.51
C ILE A 272 3.37 8.52 13.69
N PHE A 273 3.87 7.87 12.63
CA PHE A 273 4.40 6.51 12.69
C PHE A 273 5.60 6.42 13.64
N ALA A 274 6.55 7.37 13.57
CA ALA A 274 7.69 7.43 14.48
C ALA A 274 7.25 7.56 15.95
N LEU A 275 6.24 8.39 16.22
CA LEU A 275 5.68 8.55 17.56
C LEU A 275 4.95 7.29 18.04
N LEU A 276 4.28 6.56 17.14
CA LEU A 276 3.64 5.28 17.47
C LEU A 276 4.68 4.23 17.87
N LEU A 277 5.79 4.13 17.12
CA LEU A 277 6.84 3.14 17.40
C LEU A 277 7.59 3.41 18.71
N ILE A 278 7.70 4.67 19.12
CA ILE A 278 8.47 5.07 20.31
C ILE A 278 7.63 5.25 21.58
N HIS A 279 6.31 5.12 21.46
CA HIS A 279 5.35 5.38 22.54
C HIS A 279 5.74 4.79 23.91
N PRO A 280 6.08 3.49 24.05
CA PRO A 280 6.38 2.90 25.37
C PRO A 280 7.69 3.40 26.01
N ILE A 281 8.61 4.00 25.24
CA ILE A 281 9.88 4.53 25.77
C ILE A 281 9.77 6.04 26.08
N ARG A 282 8.65 6.67 25.71
CA ARG A 282 8.47 8.12 25.85
C ARG A 282 8.55 8.60 27.31
N ASP A 283 8.10 7.76 28.24
CA ASP A 283 7.99 8.12 29.67
C ASP A 283 9.17 7.62 30.51
N ASN A 284 10.14 6.92 29.90
CA ASN A 284 11.36 6.49 30.60
C ASN A 284 12.29 7.69 30.87
N ALA A 285 12.78 7.77 32.11
CA ALA A 285 13.58 8.90 32.61
C ALA A 285 14.86 9.19 31.78
N GLU A 286 15.42 8.17 31.11
CA GLU A 286 16.65 8.29 30.31
C GLU A 286 16.48 9.08 29.00
N ASN A 287 15.26 9.28 28.49
CA ASN A 287 15.03 9.82 27.14
C ASN A 287 14.16 11.08 27.10
N THR A 288 14.52 12.09 27.89
CA THR A 288 13.80 13.38 27.92
C THR A 288 13.67 14.06 26.55
N TRP A 289 14.63 13.86 25.64
CA TRP A 289 14.56 14.33 24.26
C TRP A 289 13.35 13.79 23.49
N ILE A 290 13.02 12.49 23.65
CA ILE A 290 11.90 11.85 22.95
C ILE A 290 10.57 12.48 23.39
N ARG A 291 10.43 12.72 24.69
CA ARG A 291 9.24 13.37 25.26
C ARG A 291 9.05 14.79 24.72
N THR A 292 10.16 15.55 24.62
CA THR A 292 10.15 16.89 24.06
C THR A 292 9.80 16.87 22.57
N PHE A 293 10.42 15.97 21.79
CA PHE A 293 10.11 15.78 20.38
C PHE A 293 8.62 15.46 20.17
N ALA A 294 8.06 14.52 20.93
CA ALA A 294 6.65 14.15 20.81
C ALA A 294 5.69 15.32 21.04
N ARG A 295 6.01 16.21 21.99
CA ARG A 295 5.20 17.41 22.25
C ARG A 295 5.37 18.46 21.14
N TRP A 296 6.61 18.73 20.74
CA TRP A 296 6.93 19.74 19.73
C TRP A 296 6.48 19.33 18.32
N PHE A 297 6.48 18.03 18.01
CA PHE A 297 6.08 17.54 16.70
C PHE A 297 4.65 17.95 16.36
N TYR A 298 3.68 17.71 17.25
CA TYR A 298 2.28 18.11 17.00
C TYR A 298 2.11 19.63 16.87
N TRP A 299 2.85 20.41 17.66
CA TRP A 299 2.87 21.88 17.52
C TRP A 299 3.46 22.31 16.16
N SER A 300 4.55 21.67 15.73
CA SER A 300 5.19 21.97 14.45
C SER A 300 4.37 21.52 13.23
N LEU A 301 3.49 20.53 13.41
CA LEU A 301 2.63 20.05 12.35
C LEU A 301 1.53 21.07 12.04
N PHE A 302 1.09 21.86 13.03
CA PHE A 302 -0.04 22.78 12.88
C PHE A 302 0.19 23.87 11.80
N PRO A 303 1.32 24.61 11.75
CA PRO A 303 1.61 25.53 10.64
C PRO A 303 1.66 24.84 9.28
N LEU A 304 2.23 23.64 9.21
CA LEU A 304 2.32 22.86 7.97
C LEU A 304 0.94 22.38 7.49
N LEU A 305 0.04 22.03 8.41
CA LEU A 305 -1.35 21.71 8.06
C LEU A 305 -2.10 22.94 7.55
N GLY A 306 -1.87 24.12 8.13
CA GLY A 306 -2.38 25.38 7.60
C GLY A 306 -1.94 25.60 6.16
N LEU A 307 -0.65 25.40 5.86
CA LEU A 307 -0.11 25.46 4.51
C LEU A 307 -0.74 24.40 3.59
N LEU A 308 -0.96 23.17 4.08
CA LEU A 308 -1.61 22.10 3.32
C LEU A 308 -3.04 22.47 2.91
N VAL A 309 -3.82 23.05 3.82
CA VAL A 309 -5.20 23.50 3.55
C VAL A 309 -5.21 24.62 2.51
N VAL A 310 -4.32 25.60 2.62
CA VAL A 310 -4.18 26.67 1.60
C VAL A 310 -3.77 26.07 0.25
N ALA A 311 -2.82 25.14 0.24
CA ALA A 311 -2.31 24.53 -0.99
C ALA A 311 -3.37 23.71 -1.72
N ILE A 312 -4.18 22.93 -1.00
CA ILE A 312 -5.28 22.17 -1.62
C ILE A 312 -6.44 23.09 -2.01
N GLY A 313 -6.76 24.11 -1.19
CA GLY A 313 -7.85 25.05 -1.45
C GLY A 313 -7.64 25.85 -2.74
N THR A 314 -6.42 26.33 -2.98
CA THR A 314 -6.08 27.02 -4.25
C THR A 314 -6.23 26.11 -5.47
N ARG A 315 -5.86 24.82 -5.34
CA ARG A 315 -6.02 23.81 -6.42
C ARG A 315 -7.48 23.48 -6.71
N ILE A 316 -8.30 23.32 -5.67
CA ILE A 316 -9.73 23.06 -5.83
C ILE A 316 -10.40 24.26 -6.53
N ARG A 317 -10.05 25.50 -6.15
CA ARG A 317 -10.58 26.70 -6.80
C ARG A 317 -10.15 26.84 -8.27
N ALA A 318 -8.89 26.54 -8.59
CA ALA A 318 -8.35 26.72 -9.94
C ALA A 318 -8.79 25.64 -10.94
N TYR A 319 -9.01 24.41 -10.47
CA TYR A 319 -9.17 23.25 -11.35
C TYR A 319 -10.34 22.34 -10.98
N GLY A 320 -11.20 22.74 -10.04
CA GLY A 320 -12.31 21.94 -9.54
C GLY A 320 -11.91 20.82 -8.58
N ILE A 321 -12.92 20.11 -8.08
CA ILE A 321 -12.75 18.90 -7.26
C ILE A 321 -12.45 17.73 -8.19
N THR A 322 -11.33 17.05 -7.96
CA THR A 322 -10.98 15.76 -8.60
C THR A 322 -10.84 14.71 -7.52
N GLU A 323 -10.79 13.44 -7.91
CA GLU A 323 -10.70 12.29 -7.02
C GLU A 323 -9.46 12.40 -6.11
N GLU A 324 -8.28 12.60 -6.70
CA GLU A 324 -7.03 12.76 -5.93
C GLU A 324 -7.09 13.93 -4.94
N ARG A 325 -7.68 15.06 -5.33
CA ARG A 325 -7.77 16.27 -4.49
C ARG A 325 -8.75 16.09 -3.34
N TYR A 326 -9.84 15.34 -3.55
CA TYR A 326 -10.76 14.97 -2.51
C TYR A 326 -10.07 14.11 -1.45
N LEU A 327 -9.26 13.12 -1.86
CA LEU A 327 -8.52 12.28 -0.90
C LEU A 327 -7.50 13.08 -0.10
N VAL A 328 -6.78 14.01 -0.74
CA VAL A 328 -5.87 14.92 -0.04
C VAL A 328 -6.63 15.80 0.95
N LEU A 329 -7.81 16.31 0.57
CA LEU A 329 -8.65 17.11 1.46
C LEU A 329 -9.16 16.30 2.66
N ALA A 330 -9.64 15.08 2.44
CA ALA A 330 -10.09 14.17 3.49
C ALA A 330 -8.95 13.83 4.46
N LEU A 331 -7.76 13.53 3.93
CA LEU A 331 -6.56 13.29 4.73
C LEU A 331 -6.11 14.54 5.50
N ALA A 332 -6.16 15.73 4.88
CA ALA A 332 -5.82 16.98 5.56
C ALA A 332 -6.78 17.29 6.71
N ALA A 333 -8.08 17.10 6.49
CA ALA A 333 -9.11 17.25 7.53
C ALA A 333 -8.89 16.25 8.67
N TRP A 334 -8.68 14.97 8.33
CA TRP A 334 -8.37 13.93 9.31
C TRP A 334 -7.09 14.23 10.11
N LEU A 335 -6.00 14.64 9.44
CA LEU A 335 -4.74 15.02 10.08
C LEU A 335 -4.91 16.21 11.03
N THR A 336 -5.77 17.17 10.67
CA THR A 336 -6.07 18.32 11.53
C THR A 336 -6.81 17.87 12.79
N ILE A 337 -7.84 17.03 12.64
CA ILE A 337 -8.62 16.50 13.76
C ILE A 337 -7.74 15.67 14.69
N ILE A 338 -6.93 14.74 14.15
CA ILE A 338 -6.08 13.87 14.97
C ILE A 338 -4.98 14.68 15.68
N THR A 339 -4.40 15.68 15.02
CA THR A 339 -3.40 16.57 15.63
C THR A 339 -3.99 17.37 16.80
N ILE A 340 -5.19 17.93 16.62
CA ILE A 340 -5.91 18.63 17.70
C ILE A 340 -6.23 17.66 18.84
N TYR A 341 -6.72 16.46 18.53
CA TYR A 341 -7.02 15.42 19.52
C TYR A 341 -5.78 15.10 20.38
N PHE A 342 -4.62 14.86 19.76
CA PHE A 342 -3.39 14.53 20.47
C PHE A 342 -2.81 15.73 21.25
N LEU A 343 -3.05 16.95 20.79
CA LEU A 343 -2.67 18.16 21.50
C LEU A 343 -3.47 18.31 22.81
N VAL A 344 -4.79 18.06 22.75
CA VAL A 344 -5.69 18.13 23.91
C VAL A 344 -5.47 16.96 24.87
N ARG A 345 -5.32 15.74 24.35
CA ARG A 345 -5.11 14.50 25.14
C ARG A 345 -3.64 14.26 25.51
N GLN A 346 -2.75 15.23 25.24
CA GLN A 346 -1.33 15.22 25.57
C GLN A 346 -0.53 14.00 25.06
N GLY A 347 -1.00 13.31 24.02
CA GLY A 347 -0.34 12.11 23.51
C GLY A 347 -1.04 10.78 23.77
N ARG A 348 -2.15 10.77 24.53
CA ARG A 348 -2.86 9.54 24.92
C ARG A 348 -3.89 9.13 23.86
N GLY A 349 -4.16 7.84 23.76
CA GLY A 349 -5.16 7.27 22.87
C GLY A 349 -4.58 6.83 21.52
N ILE A 350 -3.47 6.10 21.51
CA ILE A 350 -2.80 5.66 20.27
C ILE A 350 -3.74 4.89 19.34
N ILE A 351 -4.67 4.12 19.93
CA ILE A 351 -5.64 3.29 19.19
C ILE A 351 -6.50 4.15 18.25
N TRP A 352 -6.74 5.42 18.60
CA TRP A 352 -7.52 6.35 17.76
C TRP A 352 -6.84 6.67 16.43
N ILE A 353 -5.50 6.58 16.32
CA ILE A 353 -4.79 6.84 15.06
C ILE A 353 -5.24 5.85 13.97
N PRO A 354 -4.99 4.54 14.09
CA PRO A 354 -5.43 3.59 13.06
C PRO A 354 -6.95 3.44 13.02
N ALA A 355 -7.67 3.56 14.15
CA ALA A 355 -9.12 3.40 14.17
C ALA A 355 -9.83 4.50 13.36
N SER A 356 -9.50 5.77 13.62
CA SER A 356 -10.12 6.90 12.90
C SER A 356 -9.70 6.94 11.43
N LEU A 357 -8.46 6.57 11.11
CA LEU A 357 -8.00 6.49 9.73
C LEU A 357 -8.71 5.36 8.95
N ALA A 358 -8.96 4.21 9.59
CA ALA A 358 -9.74 3.13 8.99
C ALA A 358 -11.17 3.60 8.67
N VAL A 359 -11.81 4.32 9.58
CA VAL A 359 -13.14 4.91 9.36
C VAL A 359 -13.11 5.88 8.18
N VAL A 360 -12.14 6.80 8.12
CA VAL A 360 -12.01 7.73 6.99
C VAL A 360 -11.78 6.98 5.67
N ALA A 361 -10.98 5.90 5.67
CA ALA A 361 -10.75 5.08 4.49
C ALA A 361 -12.04 4.39 4.02
N PHE A 362 -12.81 3.76 4.92
CA PHE A 362 -14.08 3.11 4.58
C PHE A 362 -15.15 4.10 4.11
N LEU A 363 -15.27 5.26 4.77
CA LEU A 363 -16.19 6.32 4.36
C LEU A 363 -15.82 6.90 3.00
N SER A 364 -14.53 7.08 2.73
CA SER A 364 -14.03 7.54 1.43
C SER A 364 -14.27 6.50 0.32
N ALA A 365 -14.21 5.21 0.66
CA ALA A 365 -14.42 4.10 -0.27
C ALA A 365 -15.89 3.84 -0.63
N GLY A 366 -16.84 4.02 0.30
CA GLY A 366 -18.23 3.57 0.09
C GLY A 366 -19.36 4.43 0.68
N GLY A 367 -19.07 5.57 1.34
CA GLY A 367 -20.09 6.40 1.97
C GLY A 367 -20.93 7.25 0.98
N PRO A 368 -22.08 7.80 1.41
CA PRO A 368 -22.86 8.77 0.61
C PRO A 368 -22.10 10.08 0.31
N TRP A 369 -20.97 10.29 0.98
CA TRP A 369 -20.00 11.37 0.78
C TRP A 369 -18.77 10.94 -0.02
N GLY A 370 -18.67 9.65 -0.37
CA GLY A 370 -17.48 9.05 -0.95
C GLY A 370 -17.08 9.66 -2.28
N LEU A 371 -15.83 9.38 -2.66
CA LEU A 371 -15.12 9.85 -3.87
C LEU A 371 -15.94 9.77 -5.17
N PHE A 372 -16.98 8.95 -5.17
CA PHE A 372 -17.63 8.36 -6.34
C PHE A 372 -18.98 8.95 -6.71
N ARG A 373 -19.45 10.00 -6.00
CA ARG A 373 -20.67 10.75 -6.38
C ARG A 373 -20.41 12.02 -7.16
N TRP A 374 -19.17 12.50 -7.18
CA TRP A 374 -18.82 13.73 -7.89
C TRP A 374 -18.60 13.40 -9.36
N PRO A 375 -19.26 14.11 -10.31
CA PRO A 375 -19.05 13.85 -11.73
C PRO A 375 -17.57 14.03 -12.06
N SER A 376 -16.96 12.98 -12.60
CA SER A 376 -15.66 13.08 -13.23
C SER A 376 -15.72 14.20 -14.29
N VAL A 377 -14.62 14.93 -14.48
CA VAL A 377 -14.51 16.10 -15.37
C VAL A 377 -14.95 15.78 -16.83
N ALA A 378 -15.14 14.51 -17.17
CA ALA A 378 -15.79 14.03 -18.39
C ALA A 378 -17.22 14.56 -18.61
N SER A 379 -17.92 15.05 -17.59
CA SER A 379 -19.29 15.60 -17.74
C SER A 379 -19.34 17.10 -18.05
N TRP A 380 -18.21 17.80 -18.19
CA TRP A 380 -18.20 19.23 -18.54
C TRP A 380 -18.15 19.41 -20.07
N PRO A 381 -19.20 19.95 -20.73
CA PRO A 381 -19.27 20.06 -22.19
C PRO A 381 -18.12 20.86 -22.83
N ASN A 382 -17.44 21.70 -22.05
CA ASN A 382 -16.45 22.66 -22.55
C ASN A 382 -14.99 22.18 -22.45
N CYS A 383 -14.68 21.05 -21.81
CA CYS A 383 -13.28 20.62 -21.62
C CYS A 383 -12.71 19.79 -22.79
N ALA A 384 -13.55 19.22 -23.67
CA ALA A 384 -13.10 18.44 -24.83
C ALA A 384 -12.28 19.27 -25.85
N ARG A 385 -12.38 20.60 -25.81
CA ARG A 385 -11.66 21.50 -26.72
C ARG A 385 -10.24 21.86 -26.26
N LEU A 386 -9.94 21.76 -24.96
CA LEU A 386 -8.62 22.09 -24.38
C LEU A 386 -7.70 20.87 -24.18
N ALA A 387 -8.24 19.65 -24.18
CA ALA A 387 -7.46 18.42 -24.01
C ALA A 387 -6.50 18.12 -25.19
N ARG A 388 -6.67 18.79 -26.35
CA ARG A 388 -5.76 18.63 -27.50
C ARG A 388 -4.44 19.40 -27.39
N SER A 389 -4.29 20.38 -26.47
CA SER A 389 -3.04 21.17 -26.37
C SER A 389 -2.18 20.92 -25.13
N THR A 390 -2.59 20.04 -24.21
CA THR A 390 -1.85 19.80 -22.96
C THR A 390 -1.59 18.32 -22.69
N SER A 391 -1.07 17.61 -23.70
CA SER A 391 -0.43 16.30 -23.51
C SER A 391 0.94 16.45 -22.84
N CYS A 392 0.99 17.02 -21.64
CA CYS A 392 2.20 17.04 -20.82
C CYS A 392 1.87 17.38 -19.36
N CYS A 393 1.10 16.53 -18.67
CA CYS A 393 0.96 16.65 -17.23
C CYS A 393 1.19 15.32 -16.53
N LYS A 394 2.12 15.40 -15.58
CA LYS A 394 2.79 14.33 -14.87
C LYS A 394 1.82 13.52 -14.01
N MET A 395 1.95 12.21 -14.14
CA MET A 395 1.43 11.18 -13.26
C MET A 395 1.93 11.46 -11.83
N VAL A 396 1.02 11.79 -10.92
CA VAL A 396 1.35 12.02 -9.50
C VAL A 396 1.35 10.68 -8.79
N SER A 397 2.54 10.35 -8.28
CA SER A 397 2.78 9.24 -7.38
C SER A 397 2.08 9.50 -6.05
N LEU A 398 1.04 8.72 -5.76
CA LEU A 398 0.56 8.47 -4.41
C LEU A 398 0.99 7.06 -3.94
N ILE A 399 2.18 6.63 -4.37
CA ILE A 399 2.85 5.38 -3.95
C ILE A 399 4.28 5.75 -3.58
N VAL A 400 4.47 6.36 -2.40
CA VAL A 400 5.81 6.67 -1.85
C VAL A 400 6.27 5.59 -0.86
N LEU A 401 5.79 4.35 -1.00
CA LEU A 401 6.39 3.22 -0.29
C LEU A 401 7.03 2.16 -1.18
N VAL A 402 6.99 2.29 -2.52
CA VAL A 402 7.63 1.31 -3.43
C VAL A 402 8.34 2.03 -4.57
N SER A 403 9.64 2.24 -4.35
CA SER A 403 10.75 2.39 -5.30
C SER A 403 10.64 3.25 -6.56
N ALA A 404 11.63 4.14 -6.66
CA ALA A 404 12.05 4.85 -7.86
C ALA A 404 12.28 3.95 -9.07
N LEU A 405 11.72 4.33 -10.23
CA LEU A 405 12.24 3.95 -11.53
C LEU A 405 12.27 5.17 -12.48
N PRO A 406 13.34 5.32 -13.29
CA PRO A 406 13.48 6.41 -14.24
C PRO A 406 12.68 6.16 -15.53
N SER A 407 12.33 7.27 -16.16
CA SER A 407 11.52 7.43 -17.36
C SER A 407 11.92 6.51 -18.54
N CYS A 408 10.98 5.69 -19.04
CA CYS A 408 11.06 5.08 -20.38
C CYS A 408 9.66 5.06 -21.06
N PRO A 409 9.57 5.09 -22.40
CA PRO A 409 8.41 5.60 -23.13
C PRO A 409 7.25 4.59 -23.22
N ARG A 410 6.04 5.15 -23.19
CA ARG A 410 4.72 4.49 -23.16
C ARG A 410 4.51 3.50 -24.33
N LYS A 411 4.34 2.22 -24.00
CA LYS A 411 3.31 1.38 -24.65
C LYS A 411 2.05 1.43 -23.77
N GLN A 412 0.87 1.48 -24.38
CA GLN A 412 -0.42 1.37 -23.67
C GLN A 412 -0.48 0.02 -22.96
N VAL A 413 -0.06 -0.01 -21.70
CA VAL A 413 -0.33 -1.10 -20.76
C VAL A 413 -1.70 -0.80 -20.16
N SER A 414 -2.63 -1.75 -20.24
CA SER A 414 -3.98 -1.59 -19.68
C SER A 414 -3.89 -1.32 -18.18
N VAL A 415 -4.71 -0.40 -17.67
CA VAL A 415 -4.75 0.02 -16.26
C VAL A 415 -4.88 -1.20 -15.32
N SER A 416 -5.63 -2.21 -15.73
CA SER A 416 -5.74 -3.51 -15.06
C SER A 416 -4.40 -4.22 -14.81
N ARG A 417 -3.45 -4.19 -15.76
CA ARG A 417 -2.12 -4.82 -15.63
C ARG A 417 -1.21 -4.10 -14.65
N LEU A 418 -1.28 -2.77 -14.58
CA LEU A 418 -0.52 -1.97 -13.61
C LEU A 418 -1.04 -2.17 -12.18
N PHE A 419 -2.35 -2.31 -12.01
CA PHE A 419 -2.97 -2.55 -10.71
C PHE A 419 -2.75 -3.97 -10.20
N LEU A 420 -2.84 -5.00 -11.04
CA LEU A 420 -2.59 -6.40 -10.63
C LEU A 420 -1.15 -6.59 -10.12
N THR A 421 -0.17 -6.04 -10.83
CA THR A 421 1.23 -6.06 -10.40
C THR A 421 1.43 -5.21 -9.14
N SER A 422 0.91 -3.98 -9.10
CA SER A 422 1.05 -3.09 -7.94
C SER A 422 0.32 -3.59 -6.68
N SER A 423 -0.84 -4.24 -6.78
CA SER A 423 -1.55 -4.80 -5.63
C SER A 423 -0.81 -5.99 -5.02
N LEU A 424 -0.19 -6.83 -5.85
CA LEU A 424 0.75 -7.86 -5.39
C LEU A 424 2.00 -7.21 -4.77
N SER A 425 2.55 -6.13 -5.35
CA SER A 425 3.71 -5.39 -4.80
C SER A 425 3.42 -4.62 -3.51
N VAL A 426 2.19 -4.16 -3.29
CA VAL A 426 1.77 -3.44 -2.08
C VAL A 426 1.64 -4.39 -0.89
N ILE A 427 1.29 -5.66 -1.12
CA ILE A 427 1.22 -6.70 -0.10
C ILE A 427 2.61 -7.36 0.08
N ILE A 428 3.34 -7.54 -1.01
CA ILE A 428 4.64 -8.21 -1.08
C ILE A 428 5.65 -7.13 -1.44
N TRP A 429 6.13 -6.40 -0.42
CA TRP A 429 7.15 -5.36 -0.54
C TRP A 429 8.26 -5.77 -1.54
N MET A 430 8.22 -5.23 -2.76
CA MET A 430 9.35 -5.31 -3.67
C MET A 430 9.43 -4.09 -4.59
N PRO A 431 10.65 -3.57 -4.82
CA PRO A 431 10.94 -2.63 -5.88
C PRO A 431 10.91 -3.35 -7.24
N CYS A 432 10.29 -2.74 -8.25
CA CYS A 432 10.36 -3.25 -9.63
C CYS A 432 11.82 -3.37 -10.08
N SER A 433 12.32 -4.59 -10.30
CA SER A 433 13.67 -4.81 -10.85
C SER A 433 13.66 -4.76 -12.39
N PRO A 434 14.65 -4.07 -13.02
CA PRO A 434 14.87 -4.09 -14.46
C PRO A 434 15.89 -5.18 -14.80
N PHE A 435 15.44 -6.35 -15.28
CA PHE A 435 16.33 -7.33 -15.89
C PHE A 435 15.68 -7.86 -17.17
N LEU A 436 15.90 -7.13 -18.27
CA LEU A 436 15.79 -7.66 -19.63
C LEU A 436 17.21 -8.09 -20.04
N PRO A 437 17.50 -9.38 -20.28
CA PRO A 437 18.77 -9.76 -20.87
C PRO A 437 18.82 -9.28 -22.32
N LEU A 438 19.91 -8.58 -22.64
CA LEU A 438 20.26 -8.13 -23.98
C LEU A 438 20.29 -9.33 -24.94
N ARG A 439 19.33 -9.39 -25.87
CA ARG A 439 19.39 -10.35 -26.98
C ARG A 439 20.38 -9.83 -28.04
N SER A 440 21.33 -10.69 -28.36
CA SER A 440 22.37 -10.51 -29.36
C SER A 440 21.81 -10.20 -30.75
N SER A 441 22.59 -9.39 -31.45
CA SER A 441 22.44 -8.87 -32.80
C SER A 441 22.13 -9.92 -33.87
N ARG A 442 21.09 -9.67 -34.67
CA ARG A 442 21.05 -10.06 -36.10
C ARG A 442 20.69 -8.81 -36.92
N PRO A 443 21.46 -8.46 -37.97
CA PRO A 443 21.21 -7.23 -38.72
C PRO A 443 20.05 -7.42 -39.69
N ILE A 444 19.03 -6.56 -39.55
CA ILE A 444 17.95 -6.39 -40.52
C ILE A 444 18.54 -5.62 -41.71
N ARG A 445 18.55 -6.24 -42.90
CA ARG A 445 18.83 -5.57 -44.18
C ARG A 445 17.77 -4.51 -44.44
N CYS A 446 18.13 -3.24 -44.32
CA CYS A 446 17.38 -2.13 -44.91
C CYS A 446 17.52 -2.18 -46.43
N ARG A 447 16.41 -2.44 -47.14
CA ARG A 447 16.32 -2.28 -48.59
C ARG A 447 15.95 -0.81 -48.87
N ALA A 448 16.94 -0.02 -49.26
CA ALA A 448 16.76 1.36 -49.69
C ALA A 448 16.28 1.38 -51.16
N ASN A 449 15.09 1.93 -51.41
CA ASN A 449 14.68 2.33 -52.76
C ASN A 449 15.10 3.78 -52.97
N ILE A 450 16.17 3.95 -53.74
CA ILE A 450 16.74 5.21 -54.21
C ILE A 450 15.94 5.66 -55.44
N TRP A 451 15.37 6.86 -55.38
CA TRP A 451 14.87 7.62 -56.53
C TRP A 451 16.06 8.15 -57.36
N LYS A 452 16.06 7.91 -58.68
CA LYS A 452 16.88 8.65 -59.66
C LYS A 452 16.09 8.88 -60.95
N GLY A 453 15.85 10.17 -61.24
CA GLY A 453 15.83 10.86 -62.55
C GLY A 453 14.78 10.48 -63.60
N ALA A 454 14.38 11.33 -64.55
CA ALA A 454 14.65 12.74 -64.81
C ALA A 454 13.74 13.21 -65.99
N ILE A 455 13.60 14.53 -66.15
CA ILE A 455 13.32 15.29 -67.40
C ILE A 455 11.86 15.40 -67.92
N GLY A 456 11.41 16.66 -68.05
CA GLY A 456 10.88 17.15 -69.34
C GLY A 456 9.52 17.89 -69.36
N SER A 457 9.58 19.23 -69.48
CA SER A 457 8.60 20.16 -70.11
C SER A 457 7.19 20.28 -69.48
N SER A 458 6.40 21.35 -69.58
CA SER A 458 6.48 22.78 -69.90
C SER A 458 5.00 23.25 -69.98
N ASN A 459 4.70 24.50 -69.57
CA ASN A 459 3.42 25.25 -69.76
C ASN A 459 2.29 24.88 -68.78
N GLY A 460 1.49 25.80 -68.21
CA GLY A 460 1.40 27.25 -68.27
C GLY A 460 0.11 27.72 -67.55
N CYS A 461 0.14 28.96 -67.06
CA CYS A 461 -0.95 29.93 -66.84
C CYS A 461 -2.31 29.59 -66.17
N LEU A 462 -2.66 30.44 -65.18
CA LEU A 462 -3.95 31.15 -64.95
C LEU A 462 -5.23 30.28 -64.88
N THR A 463 -5.94 30.24 -63.76
CA THR A 463 -6.79 31.31 -63.19
C THR A 463 -7.28 30.90 -61.80
#